data_AF-A0A355FPH6-F1
#
_entry.id   AF-A0A355FPH6-F1
#
_cell.length_a   1.000
_cell.length_b   1.000
_cell.length_c   1.000
_cell.angle_alpha   90.00
_cell.angle_beta   90.00
_cell.angle_gamma   90.00
#
_symmetry.space_group_name_H-M   'P 1'
#
loop_
_entity.id
_entity.type
_entity.pdbx_description
1 polymer ?
#
loop_
_entity_poly.entity_id
_entity_poly.type
_entity_poly.pdbx_seq_one_letter_code
_entity_poly.pdbx_strand_id
1 'polypeptide(L)'
;MAKKSPGFYLVFVITIQILLVFSLSLMAKGAAPPVESLNFPSRFDLVDADYNGTPDHLGYFLTLPTESRPDVFWVCGELQAMINNQWRTIDYTARSFGQESGAEIALYFYGGELQRLQVDGPFRIMIELKGVNLDSSGVGGFSPAYRHDLFEAADVVLTNQGPFSTGQIKNVIHSWAGQEGLALGPLETATFTFDRWRFDFRGASGGAGKRIWYAPTGEINWADQSY
;
A
#
# COMPACT_ATOMS: atom_id res chain seq x y z
N MET A 1 2.12 62.49 7.06
CA MET A 1 2.48 61.12 7.46
C MET A 1 1.22 60.26 7.42
N ALA A 2 1.12 59.33 6.47
CA ALA A 2 -0.06 58.47 6.35
C ALA A 2 -0.05 57.43 7.49
N LYS A 3 -1.10 57.41 8.32
CA LYS A 3 -1.31 56.38 9.34
C LYS A 3 -1.56 55.05 8.63
N LYS A 4 -0.56 54.15 8.61
CA LYS A 4 -0.71 52.79 8.09
C LYS A 4 -1.75 52.06 8.96
N SER A 5 -2.81 51.53 8.34
CA SER A 5 -3.88 50.86 9.08
C SER A 5 -3.38 49.52 9.63
N PRO A 6 -3.78 49.12 10.86
CA PRO A 6 -3.38 47.85 11.44
C PRO A 6 -3.83 46.63 10.62
N GLY A 7 -4.88 46.77 9.79
CA GLY A 7 -5.32 45.74 8.85
C GLY A 7 -4.31 45.41 7.75
N PHE A 8 -3.47 46.38 7.35
CA PHE A 8 -2.43 46.14 6.34
C PHE A 8 -1.37 45.14 6.85
N TYR A 9 -1.00 45.24 8.13
CA TYR A 9 -0.04 44.31 8.74
C TYR A 9 -0.62 42.91 8.91
N LEU A 10 -1.91 42.80 9.23
CA LEU A 10 -2.60 41.50 9.33
C LEU A 10 -2.62 40.79 7.97
N VAL A 11 -3.00 41.48 6.90
CA VAL A 11 -3.03 40.93 5.55
C VAL A 11 -1.62 40.53 5.10
N PHE A 12 -0.61 41.33 5.40
CA PHE A 12 0.78 41.01 5.09
C PHE A 12 1.27 39.75 5.81
N VAL A 13 0.95 39.58 7.09
CA VAL A 13 1.30 38.38 7.87
C VAL A 13 0.61 37.13 7.32
N ILE A 14 -0.69 37.22 6.99
CA ILE A 14 -1.43 36.10 6.38
C ILE A 14 -0.82 35.72 5.03
N THR A 15 -0.46 36.71 4.21
CA THR A 15 0.13 36.46 2.89
C THR A 15 1.49 35.78 3.00
N ILE A 16 2.32 36.18 3.96
CA ILE A 16 3.59 35.51 4.25
C ILE A 16 3.36 34.07 4.71
N GLN A 17 2.42 33.83 5.63
CA GLN A 17 2.12 32.49 6.14
C GLN A 17 1.67 31.55 5.02
N ILE A 18 0.80 32.02 4.13
CA ILE A 18 0.33 31.28 2.96
C ILE A 18 1.52 30.95 2.04
N LEU A 19 2.32 31.95 1.67
CA LEU A 19 3.52 31.75 0.83
C LEU A 19 4.51 30.78 1.48
N LEU A 20 4.69 30.82 2.80
CA LEU A 20 5.57 29.93 3.53
C LEU A 20 5.07 28.48 3.45
N VAL A 21 3.79 28.24 3.70
CA VAL A 21 3.18 26.90 3.61
C VAL A 21 3.31 26.32 2.19
N PHE A 22 3.05 27.10 1.14
CA PHE A 22 3.21 26.64 -0.24
C PHE A 22 4.69 26.45 -0.64
N SER A 23 5.62 27.22 -0.07
CA SER A 23 7.05 27.05 -0.30
C SER A 23 7.64 25.80 0.37
N LEU A 24 7.06 25.37 1.50
CA LEU A 24 7.46 24.13 2.18
C LEU A 24 7.10 22.89 1.36
N SER A 25 5.96 22.90 0.65
CA SER A 25 5.58 21.84 -0.29
C SER A 25 6.55 21.72 -1.48
N LEU A 26 7.13 22.84 -1.93
CA LEU A 26 8.16 22.88 -2.99
C LEU A 26 9.54 22.38 -2.52
N MET A 27 9.77 22.34 -1.21
CA MET A 27 11.01 21.85 -0.58
C MET A 27 10.92 20.39 -0.11
N ALA A 28 9.73 19.79 -0.17
CA ALA A 28 9.55 18.36 0.09
C ALA A 28 10.19 17.55 -1.04
N LYS A 29 11.51 17.35 -0.96
CA LYS A 29 12.25 16.40 -1.77
C LYS A 29 12.27 15.08 -1.02
N GLY A 30 11.53 14.09 -1.54
CA GLY A 30 11.79 12.70 -1.17
C GLY A 30 13.23 12.37 -1.51
N ALA A 31 13.96 11.72 -0.60
CA ALA A 31 15.25 11.15 -0.94
C ALA A 31 15.05 10.20 -2.12
N ALA A 32 15.93 10.29 -3.13
CA ALA A 32 15.92 9.30 -4.20
C ALA A 32 16.15 7.92 -3.56
N PRO A 33 15.36 6.89 -3.91
CA PRO A 33 15.59 5.56 -3.37
C PRO A 33 17.03 5.13 -3.66
N PRO A 34 17.69 4.43 -2.72
CA PRO A 34 19.05 3.95 -2.93
C PRO A 34 19.13 3.14 -4.22
N VAL A 35 20.09 3.48 -5.08
CA VAL A 35 20.32 2.83 -6.38
C VAL A 35 21.11 1.52 -6.20
N GLU A 36 21.63 1.26 -5.00
CA GLU A 36 22.38 0.05 -4.69
C GLU A 36 21.45 -1.17 -4.70
N SER A 37 21.91 -2.24 -5.34
CA SER A 37 21.22 -3.53 -5.35
C SER A 37 21.37 -4.21 -3.99
N LEU A 38 20.27 -4.75 -3.48
CA LEU A 38 20.29 -5.59 -2.29
C LEU A 38 20.83 -6.97 -2.71
N ASN A 39 22.03 -7.33 -2.26
CA ASN A 39 22.72 -8.56 -2.69
C ASN A 39 22.28 -9.81 -1.90
N PHE A 40 20.97 -10.08 -1.88
CA PHE A 40 20.43 -11.32 -1.34
C PHE A 40 19.78 -12.14 -2.46
N PRO A 41 19.86 -13.48 -2.42
CA PRO A 41 19.11 -14.32 -3.36
C PRO A 41 17.61 -14.00 -3.27
N SER A 42 17.01 -13.68 -4.41
CA SER A 42 15.61 -13.32 -4.50
C SER A 42 14.98 -13.81 -5.81
N ARG A 43 13.65 -13.93 -5.82
CA ARG A 43 12.87 -14.25 -7.02
C ARG A 43 11.45 -13.69 -6.95
N PHE A 44 10.82 -13.60 -8.12
CA PHE A 44 9.39 -13.33 -8.26
C PHE A 44 8.69 -14.57 -8.79
N ASP A 45 7.62 -15.00 -8.12
CA ASP A 45 6.74 -16.06 -8.61
C ASP A 45 5.28 -15.59 -8.63
N LEU A 46 4.50 -16.21 -9.51
CA LEU A 46 3.05 -16.10 -9.51
C LEU A 46 2.49 -17.03 -8.45
N VAL A 47 1.55 -16.53 -7.65
CA VAL A 47 0.96 -17.26 -6.52
C VAL A 47 -0.53 -17.35 -6.74
N ASP A 48 -1.06 -18.55 -6.50
CA ASP A 48 -2.48 -18.90 -6.50
C ASP A 48 -2.83 -19.23 -5.03
N ALA A 49 -3.31 -18.23 -4.31
CA ALA A 49 -3.56 -18.29 -2.88
C ALA A 49 -4.90 -18.95 -2.53
N ASP A 50 -5.89 -18.87 -3.42
CA ASP A 50 -7.19 -19.52 -3.27
C ASP A 50 -7.28 -20.93 -3.91
N TYR A 51 -6.22 -21.35 -4.61
CA TYR A 51 -6.03 -22.65 -5.24
C TYR A 51 -7.02 -22.95 -6.37
N ASN A 52 -7.45 -21.94 -7.11
CA ASN A 52 -8.40 -22.09 -8.21
C ASN A 52 -7.75 -22.30 -9.60
N GLY A 53 -6.42 -22.27 -9.67
CA GLY A 53 -5.62 -22.48 -10.88
C GLY A 53 -5.27 -21.20 -11.64
N THR A 54 -5.72 -20.03 -11.19
CA THR A 54 -5.37 -18.72 -11.75
C THR A 54 -4.55 -17.94 -10.72
N PRO A 55 -3.40 -17.35 -11.10
CA PRO A 55 -2.65 -16.51 -10.18
C PRO A 55 -3.48 -15.32 -9.65
N ASP A 56 -3.45 -15.13 -8.35
CA ASP A 56 -4.16 -14.06 -7.65
C ASP A 56 -3.22 -13.12 -6.88
N HIS A 57 -1.92 -13.47 -6.79
CA HIS A 57 -0.89 -12.63 -6.19
C HIS A 57 0.43 -12.70 -6.98
N LEU A 58 1.19 -11.61 -6.90
CA LEU A 58 2.60 -11.58 -7.22
C LEU A 58 3.40 -11.78 -5.93
N GLY A 59 4.14 -12.88 -5.83
CA GLY A 59 5.02 -13.16 -4.70
C GLY A 59 6.45 -12.69 -4.97
N TYR A 60 7.06 -12.02 -3.99
CA TYR A 60 8.50 -11.76 -3.94
C TYR A 60 9.12 -12.54 -2.79
N PHE A 61 10.09 -13.39 -3.11
CA PHE A 61 10.76 -14.28 -2.19
C PHE A 61 12.21 -13.85 -2.00
N LEU A 62 12.63 -13.71 -0.75
CA LEU A 62 13.97 -13.24 -0.35
C LEU A 62 14.59 -14.25 0.62
N THR A 63 15.82 -14.69 0.34
CA THR A 63 16.58 -15.55 1.25
C THR A 63 17.57 -14.72 2.07
N LEU A 64 17.34 -14.61 3.37
CA LEU A 64 18.29 -13.99 4.30
C LEU A 64 19.15 -15.04 5.01
N PRO A 65 20.47 -14.90 5.11
CA PRO A 65 21.31 -15.81 5.88
C PRO A 65 20.85 -15.88 7.35
N THR A 66 20.69 -17.08 7.90
CA THR A 66 20.17 -17.30 9.28
C THR A 66 21.01 -16.60 10.35
N GLU A 67 22.32 -16.50 10.16
CA GLU A 67 23.26 -15.87 11.09
C GLU A 67 23.10 -14.34 11.19
N SER A 68 22.50 -13.73 10.17
CA SER A 68 22.29 -12.27 10.07
C SER A 68 20.92 -11.81 10.56
N ARG A 69 20.08 -12.74 11.06
CA ARG A 69 18.70 -12.46 11.43
C ARG A 69 18.60 -12.06 12.90
N PRO A 70 18.04 -10.89 13.21
CA PRO A 70 17.63 -10.58 14.57
C PRO A 70 16.38 -11.37 14.97
N ASP A 71 16.05 -11.35 16.26
CA ASP A 71 14.90 -12.06 16.82
C ASP A 71 13.58 -11.69 16.16
N VAL A 72 13.42 -10.40 15.85
CA VAL A 72 12.32 -9.85 15.07
C VAL A 72 12.87 -8.80 14.12
N PHE A 73 12.43 -8.85 12.87
CA PHE A 73 12.71 -7.81 11.87
C PHE A 73 11.53 -7.63 10.93
N TRP A 74 11.50 -6.48 10.28
CA TRP A 74 10.53 -6.11 9.27
C TRP A 74 11.17 -6.15 7.90
N VAL A 75 10.42 -6.66 6.93
CA VAL A 75 10.73 -6.57 5.51
C VAL A 75 9.63 -5.75 4.88
N CYS A 76 10.00 -4.61 4.33
CA CYS A 76 9.13 -3.70 3.61
C CYS A 76 9.45 -3.81 2.12
N GLY A 77 8.42 -3.90 1.28
CA GLY A 77 8.54 -3.96 -0.16
C GLY A 77 7.70 -2.88 -0.81
N GLU A 78 8.34 -2.04 -1.61
CA GLU A 78 7.69 -1.10 -2.51
C GLU A 78 7.71 -1.67 -3.93
N LEU A 79 6.55 -2.04 -4.44
CA LEU A 79 6.41 -2.53 -5.82
C LEU A 79 6.25 -1.35 -6.76
N GLN A 80 7.06 -1.35 -7.80
CA GLN A 80 7.08 -0.29 -8.81
C GLN A 80 6.92 -0.87 -10.21
N ALA A 81 6.26 -0.11 -11.07
CA ALA A 81 6.15 -0.40 -12.49
C ALA A 81 6.63 0.77 -13.34
N MET A 82 7.01 0.48 -14.58
CA MET A 82 7.38 1.50 -15.56
C MET A 82 6.12 2.12 -16.18
N ILE A 83 5.76 3.33 -15.76
CA ILE A 83 4.59 4.06 -16.25
C ILE A 83 5.06 5.41 -16.80
N ASN A 84 4.78 5.68 -18.08
CA ASN A 84 5.25 6.88 -18.77
C ASN A 84 6.77 7.08 -18.67
N ASN A 85 7.52 5.98 -18.87
CA ASN A 85 8.99 5.96 -18.82
C ASN A 85 9.59 6.38 -17.46
N GLN A 86 8.80 6.24 -16.39
CA GLN A 86 9.22 6.48 -15.01
C GLN A 86 8.81 5.30 -14.14
N TRP A 87 9.69 4.89 -13.24
CA TRP A 87 9.32 3.97 -12.18
C TRP A 87 8.37 4.66 -11.22
N ARG A 88 7.19 4.08 -11.02
CA ARG A 88 6.17 4.56 -10.10
C ARG A 88 5.77 3.46 -9.15
N THR A 89 5.66 3.81 -7.88
CA THR A 89 5.05 2.96 -6.86
C THR A 89 3.63 2.63 -7.26
N ILE A 90 3.32 1.34 -7.30
CA ILE A 90 1.97 0.83 -7.55
C ILE A 90 1.42 0.10 -6.33
N ASP A 91 2.29 -0.41 -5.46
CA ASP A 91 1.87 -1.06 -4.23
C ASP A 91 2.96 -1.01 -3.16
N TYR A 92 2.58 -1.24 -1.91
CA TYR A 92 3.48 -1.35 -0.77
C TYR A 92 2.98 -2.43 0.19
N THR A 93 3.90 -3.25 0.70
CA THR A 93 3.60 -4.19 1.78
C THR A 93 4.73 -4.29 2.79
N ALA A 94 4.41 -4.52 4.06
CA ALA A 94 5.37 -4.69 5.13
C ALA A 94 4.97 -5.84 6.07
N ARG A 95 5.91 -6.76 6.31
CA ARG A 95 5.69 -7.93 7.15
C ARG A 95 6.83 -8.14 8.14
N SER A 96 6.46 -8.50 9.37
CA SER A 96 7.40 -8.89 10.41
C SER A 96 7.73 -10.37 10.33
N PHE A 97 8.99 -10.72 10.60
CA PHE A 97 9.50 -12.08 10.65
C PHE A 97 10.27 -12.30 11.94
N GLY A 98 10.19 -13.53 12.47
CA GLY A 98 10.88 -13.97 13.69
C GLY A 98 11.91 -15.07 13.41
N GLN A 99 12.62 -15.55 14.44
CA GLN A 99 13.60 -16.65 14.30
C GLN A 99 12.97 -17.95 13.77
N GLU A 100 11.72 -18.21 14.11
CA GLU A 100 10.94 -19.37 13.62
C GLU A 100 10.55 -19.26 12.14
N SER A 101 10.72 -18.10 11.52
CA SER A 101 10.46 -17.93 10.09
C SER A 101 11.51 -18.67 9.28
N GLY A 102 11.06 -19.41 8.25
CA GLY A 102 11.93 -20.17 7.36
C GLY A 102 13.02 -19.31 6.70
N ALA A 103 14.01 -19.96 6.09
CA ALA A 103 15.11 -19.28 5.40
C ALA A 103 14.64 -18.35 4.27
N GLU A 104 13.45 -18.60 3.75
CA GLU A 104 12.80 -17.80 2.73
C GLU A 104 11.67 -16.96 3.31
N ILE A 105 11.67 -15.70 2.93
CA ILE A 105 10.75 -14.66 3.37
C ILE A 105 9.93 -14.25 2.17
N ALA A 106 8.61 -14.11 2.33
CA ALA A 106 7.71 -13.79 1.24
C ALA A 106 6.93 -12.50 1.52
N LEU A 107 6.94 -11.62 0.53
CA LEU A 107 6.01 -10.50 0.38
C LEU A 107 5.03 -10.83 -0.74
N TYR A 108 3.77 -10.44 -0.59
CA TYR A 108 2.73 -10.71 -1.57
C TYR A 108 2.06 -9.39 -1.96
N PHE A 109 1.85 -9.22 -3.27
CA PHE A 109 1.14 -8.08 -3.85
C PHE A 109 -0.13 -8.61 -4.50
N TYR A 110 -1.27 -7.98 -4.23
CA TYR A 110 -2.58 -8.47 -4.66
C TYR A 110 -2.74 -8.31 -6.17
N GLY A 111 -2.95 -9.43 -6.87
CA GLY A 111 -3.05 -9.50 -8.33
C GLY A 111 -4.26 -8.74 -8.89
N GLY A 112 -5.38 -8.73 -8.16
CA GLY A 112 -6.56 -7.95 -8.53
C GLY A 112 -6.28 -6.44 -8.66
N GLU A 113 -5.32 -5.90 -7.89
CA GLU A 113 -4.92 -4.50 -8.03
C GLU A 113 -4.07 -4.27 -9.29
N LEU A 114 -3.17 -5.21 -9.63
CA LEU A 114 -2.41 -5.16 -10.89
C LEU A 114 -3.34 -5.20 -12.10
N GLN A 115 -4.35 -6.08 -12.06
CA GLN A 115 -5.39 -6.20 -13.07
C GLN A 115 -6.20 -4.89 -13.19
N ARG A 116 -6.65 -4.32 -12.06
CA ARG A 116 -7.43 -3.07 -12.01
C ARG A 116 -6.66 -1.87 -12.56
N LEU A 117 -5.37 -1.77 -12.24
CA LEU A 117 -4.49 -0.71 -12.71
C LEU A 117 -4.09 -0.88 -14.18
N GLN A 118 -4.28 -2.08 -14.76
CA GLN A 118 -3.86 -2.44 -16.12
C GLN A 118 -2.37 -2.22 -16.36
N VAL A 119 -1.55 -2.64 -15.39
CA VAL A 119 -0.10 -2.41 -15.41
C VAL A 119 0.63 -3.73 -15.66
N ASP A 120 1.34 -3.78 -16.77
CA ASP A 120 2.24 -4.90 -17.10
C ASP A 120 3.62 -4.70 -16.45
N GLY A 121 4.29 -5.82 -16.17
CA GLY A 121 5.70 -5.85 -15.80
C GLY A 121 6.64 -5.57 -16.99
N PRO A 122 7.96 -5.59 -16.76
CA PRO A 122 8.63 -6.04 -15.55
C PRO A 122 8.42 -5.06 -14.38
N PHE A 123 8.16 -5.63 -13.21
CA PHE A 123 8.07 -4.89 -11.96
C PHE A 123 9.47 -4.76 -11.34
N ARG A 124 9.72 -3.64 -10.66
CA ARG A 124 10.88 -3.43 -9.81
C ARG A 124 10.43 -3.43 -8.36
N ILE A 125 11.18 -4.06 -7.47
CA ILE A 125 10.91 -3.97 -6.03
C ILE A 125 12.03 -3.23 -5.32
N MET A 126 11.67 -2.25 -4.51
CA MET A 126 12.56 -1.67 -3.50
C MET A 126 12.31 -2.40 -2.19
N ILE A 127 13.37 -2.85 -1.54
CA ILE A 127 13.31 -3.55 -0.25
C ILE A 127 13.94 -2.69 0.82
N GLU A 128 13.32 -2.68 1.99
CA GLU A 128 13.88 -2.15 3.23
C GLU A 128 13.76 -3.21 4.33
N LEU A 129 14.88 -3.53 4.96
CA LEU A 129 15.01 -4.46 6.07
C LEU A 129 15.30 -3.66 7.35
N LYS A 130 14.47 -3.86 8.39
CA LYS A 130 14.61 -3.16 9.67
C LYS A 130 14.53 -4.12 10.84
N GLY A 131 15.54 -4.13 11.69
CA GLY A 131 15.56 -4.91 12.93
C GLY A 131 16.72 -4.48 13.83
N VAL A 132 16.86 -5.14 14.98
CA VAL A 132 17.98 -4.88 15.88
C VAL A 132 19.29 -5.22 15.15
N ASN A 133 20.17 -4.24 14.94
CA ASN A 133 21.41 -4.38 14.16
C ASN A 133 21.22 -4.79 12.69
N LEU A 134 20.02 -4.61 12.14
CA LEU A 134 19.71 -4.83 10.73
C LEU A 134 19.05 -3.57 10.17
N ASP A 135 19.77 -2.83 9.34
CA ASP A 135 19.25 -1.71 8.57
C ASP A 135 19.86 -1.75 7.18
N SER A 136 19.06 -2.15 6.19
CA SER A 136 19.51 -2.26 4.81
C SER A 136 18.36 -1.94 3.88
N SER A 137 18.62 -1.17 2.83
CA SER A 137 17.63 -0.88 1.80
C SER A 137 18.28 -0.81 0.42
N GLY A 138 17.50 -1.14 -0.61
CA GLY A 138 18.01 -1.18 -1.98
C GLY A 138 17.04 -1.82 -2.95
N VAL A 139 17.45 -1.91 -4.21
CA VAL A 139 16.68 -2.62 -5.24
C VAL A 139 16.76 -4.12 -4.97
N GLY A 140 15.64 -4.77 -4.69
CA GLY A 140 15.57 -6.21 -4.43
C GLY A 140 15.56 -7.07 -5.70
N GLY A 141 15.20 -6.48 -6.84
CA GLY A 141 15.28 -7.13 -8.15
C GLY A 141 14.20 -6.65 -9.12
N PHE A 142 14.12 -7.37 -10.24
CA PHE A 142 13.11 -7.16 -11.28
C PHE A 142 12.38 -8.47 -11.55
N SER A 143 11.06 -8.40 -11.73
CA SER A 143 10.27 -9.55 -12.15
C SER A 143 10.46 -9.84 -13.64
N PRO A 144 10.08 -11.04 -14.11
CA PRO A 144 9.71 -11.24 -15.51
C PRO A 144 8.61 -10.26 -15.96
N ALA A 145 8.45 -10.09 -17.27
CA ALA A 145 7.41 -9.25 -17.86
C ALA A 145 6.04 -9.96 -17.80
N TYR A 146 5.46 -10.02 -16.60
CA TYR A 146 4.10 -10.53 -16.39
C TYR A 146 3.06 -9.54 -16.91
N ARG A 147 2.03 -10.04 -17.58
CA ARG A 147 0.90 -9.22 -18.02
C ARG A 147 -0.15 -9.12 -16.93
N HIS A 148 -0.83 -7.98 -16.83
CA HIS A 148 -1.88 -7.75 -15.84
C HIS A 148 -3.07 -8.72 -15.97
N ASP A 149 -3.34 -9.22 -17.18
CA ASP A 149 -4.43 -10.17 -17.46
C ASP A 149 -4.11 -11.62 -17.07
N LEU A 150 -2.90 -11.90 -16.58
CA LEU A 150 -2.55 -13.18 -15.94
C LEU A 150 -3.09 -13.28 -14.52
N PHE A 151 -3.42 -12.14 -13.90
CA PHE A 151 -3.91 -12.08 -12.54
C PHE A 151 -5.43 -11.99 -12.50
N GLU A 152 -6.01 -12.54 -11.45
CA GLU A 152 -7.41 -12.31 -11.11
C GLU A 152 -7.59 -11.60 -9.76
N ALA A 153 -8.79 -11.06 -9.57
CA ALA A 153 -9.23 -10.56 -8.28
C ALA A 153 -9.84 -11.71 -7.47
N ALA A 154 -9.03 -12.33 -6.60
CA ALA A 154 -9.50 -13.37 -5.68
C ALA A 154 -10.20 -12.79 -4.45
N ASP A 155 -11.02 -13.61 -3.79
CA ASP A 155 -11.62 -13.26 -2.48
C ASP A 155 -10.56 -13.21 -1.38
N VAL A 156 -9.50 -14.02 -1.47
CA VAL A 156 -8.42 -14.12 -0.48
C VAL A 156 -7.33 -13.08 -0.76
N VAL A 157 -6.88 -12.40 0.30
CA VAL A 157 -5.72 -11.51 0.28
C VAL A 157 -4.70 -11.96 1.34
N LEU A 158 -3.44 -12.08 0.93
CA LEU A 158 -2.32 -12.41 1.83
C LEU A 158 -1.78 -11.16 2.51
N THR A 159 -2.24 -10.89 3.74
CA THR A 159 -1.78 -9.74 4.52
C THR A 159 -0.59 -10.07 5.44
N ASN A 160 -0.02 -9.06 6.07
CA ASN A 160 1.03 -9.22 7.06
C ASN A 160 0.62 -10.00 8.33
N GLN A 161 -0.69 -10.08 8.62
CA GLN A 161 -1.26 -10.85 9.73
C GLN A 161 -1.79 -12.23 9.31
N GLY A 162 -1.67 -12.58 8.03
CA GLY A 162 -2.18 -13.82 7.45
C GLY A 162 -3.22 -13.61 6.37
N PRO A 163 -3.77 -14.70 5.82
CA PRO A 163 -4.80 -14.64 4.78
C PRO A 163 -6.12 -14.13 5.36
N PHE A 164 -6.75 -13.17 4.68
CA PHE A 164 -8.12 -12.73 4.97
C PHE A 164 -8.94 -12.75 3.70
N SER A 165 -10.22 -13.12 3.82
CA SER A 165 -11.17 -12.97 2.72
C SER A 165 -11.80 -11.58 2.69
N THR A 166 -12.16 -11.12 1.50
CA THR A 166 -12.94 -9.90 1.27
C THR A 166 -14.25 -9.97 2.02
N GLY A 167 -14.91 -11.15 2.00
CA GLY A 167 -16.15 -11.41 2.73
C GLY A 167 -16.02 -11.23 4.24
N GLN A 168 -14.94 -11.75 4.86
CA GLN A 168 -14.68 -11.56 6.29
C GLN A 168 -14.53 -10.08 6.65
N ILE A 169 -13.71 -9.33 5.91
CA ILE A 169 -13.48 -7.91 6.19
C ILE A 169 -14.73 -7.07 5.94
N LYS A 170 -15.51 -7.39 4.90
CA LYS A 170 -16.81 -6.77 4.64
C LYS A 170 -17.75 -6.92 5.84
N ASN A 171 -17.79 -8.09 6.48
CA ASN A 171 -18.63 -8.31 7.66
C ASN A 171 -18.16 -7.47 8.88
N VAL A 172 -16.85 -7.34 9.07
CA VAL A 172 -16.28 -6.45 10.10
C VAL A 172 -16.70 -5.00 9.85
N ILE A 173 -16.60 -4.53 8.60
CA ILE A 173 -17.01 -3.18 8.19
C ILE A 173 -18.50 -2.95 8.43
N HIS A 174 -19.37 -3.91 8.07
CA HIS A 174 -20.81 -3.78 8.34
C HIS A 174 -21.14 -3.72 9.83
N SER A 175 -20.47 -4.53 10.66
CA SER A 175 -20.64 -4.52 12.11
C SER A 175 -20.23 -3.16 12.71
N TRP A 176 -19.05 -2.67 12.34
CA TRP A 176 -18.56 -1.35 12.74
C TRP A 176 -19.50 -0.23 12.29
N ALA A 177 -19.94 -0.23 11.03
CA ALA A 177 -20.84 0.80 10.51
C ALA A 177 -22.19 0.83 11.26
N GLY A 178 -22.72 -0.34 11.64
CA GLY A 178 -23.91 -0.42 12.48
C GLY A 178 -23.74 0.20 13.87
N GLN A 179 -22.55 0.03 14.48
CA GLN A 179 -22.22 0.65 15.77
C GLN A 179 -22.09 2.18 15.66
N GLU A 180 -21.55 2.68 14.55
CA GLU A 180 -21.40 4.12 14.26
C GLU A 180 -22.70 4.76 13.73
N GLY A 181 -23.77 3.99 13.53
CA GLY A 181 -25.02 4.50 12.95
C GLY A 181 -24.91 4.87 11.45
N LEU A 182 -23.92 4.32 10.75
CA LEU A 182 -23.67 4.54 9.32
C LEU A 182 -24.45 3.53 8.49
N ALA A 183 -25.33 4.03 7.61
CA ALA A 183 -26.04 3.19 6.64
C ALA A 183 -25.17 2.98 5.39
N LEU A 184 -24.69 1.75 5.19
CA LEU A 184 -23.97 1.34 3.98
C LEU A 184 -24.96 0.74 2.97
N GLY A 185 -24.91 1.19 1.73
CA GLY A 185 -25.63 0.56 0.62
C GLY A 185 -24.89 -0.69 0.10
N PRO A 186 -25.25 -1.18 -1.09
CA PRO A 186 -24.54 -2.27 -1.75
C PRO A 186 -23.05 -1.95 -1.97
N LEU A 187 -22.18 -2.95 -1.78
CA LEU A 187 -20.77 -2.88 -2.13
C LEU A 187 -20.62 -2.82 -3.65
N GLU A 188 -19.88 -1.85 -4.18
CA GLU A 188 -19.56 -1.73 -5.61
C GLU A 188 -18.20 -2.29 -5.94
N THR A 189 -17.20 -2.02 -5.11
CA THR A 189 -15.81 -2.38 -5.39
C THR A 189 -15.09 -2.66 -4.09
N ALA A 190 -14.30 -3.73 -4.09
CA ALA A 190 -13.32 -4.03 -3.05
C ALA A 190 -11.96 -4.22 -3.71
N THR A 191 -10.93 -3.59 -3.16
CA THR A 191 -9.55 -3.70 -3.62
C THR A 191 -8.62 -3.77 -2.42
N PHE A 192 -7.43 -4.32 -2.59
CA PHE A 192 -6.39 -4.31 -1.58
C PHE A 192 -5.09 -3.75 -2.16
N THR A 193 -4.55 -2.71 -1.52
CA THR A 193 -3.30 -2.05 -1.91
C THR A 193 -2.76 -1.25 -0.74
N PHE A 194 -1.44 -1.06 -0.69
CA PHE A 194 -0.74 -0.35 0.39
C PHE A 194 -1.08 -0.93 1.77
N ASP A 195 -1.10 -2.27 1.88
CA ASP A 195 -1.55 -3.04 3.05
C ASP A 195 -2.90 -2.59 3.61
N ARG A 196 -3.80 -2.09 2.75
CA ARG A 196 -5.12 -1.63 3.15
C ARG A 196 -6.18 -2.10 2.18
N TRP A 197 -7.27 -2.59 2.75
CA TRP A 197 -8.49 -2.76 2.00
C TRP A 197 -9.10 -1.39 1.70
N ARG A 198 -9.69 -1.26 0.52
CA ARG A 198 -10.61 -0.18 0.17
C ARG A 198 -11.92 -0.80 -0.29
N PHE A 199 -13.01 -0.43 0.38
CA PHE A 199 -14.37 -0.81 0.06
C PHE A 199 -15.17 0.44 -0.33
N ASP A 200 -15.70 0.46 -1.55
CA ASP A 200 -16.56 1.52 -2.06
C ASP A 200 -18.01 1.01 -2.06
N PHE A 201 -18.85 1.58 -1.19
CA PHE A 201 -20.27 1.28 -1.06
C PHE A 201 -21.13 2.38 -1.67
N ARG A 202 -22.21 2.00 -2.37
CA ARG A 202 -23.26 2.93 -2.78
C ARG A 202 -23.92 3.60 -1.58
N GLY A 203 -24.53 4.75 -1.85
CA GLY A 203 -25.41 5.39 -0.88
C GLY A 203 -26.63 4.56 -0.56
N ALA A 204 -26.96 4.43 0.72
CA ALA A 204 -28.25 3.88 1.13
C ALA A 204 -29.37 4.89 0.80
N SER A 205 -30.41 4.45 0.09
CA SER A 205 -31.63 5.23 -0.17
C SER A 205 -31.41 6.65 -0.72
N GLY A 206 -30.45 6.82 -1.65
CA GLY A 206 -30.16 8.11 -2.29
C GLY A 206 -29.21 9.03 -1.51
N GLY A 207 -28.64 8.56 -0.39
CA GLY A 207 -27.55 9.25 0.31
C GLY A 207 -26.21 9.20 -0.43
N ALA A 208 -25.18 9.87 0.11
CA ALA A 208 -23.83 9.77 -0.41
C ALA A 208 -23.24 8.37 -0.18
N GLY A 209 -22.55 7.84 -1.19
CA GLY A 209 -21.77 6.62 -1.07
C GLY A 209 -20.68 6.76 -0.02
N LYS A 210 -20.16 5.63 0.46
CA LYS A 210 -19.09 5.60 1.46
C LYS A 210 -17.89 4.88 0.89
N ARG A 211 -16.71 5.46 1.07
CA ARG A 211 -15.43 4.80 0.85
C ARG A 211 -14.82 4.49 2.20
N ILE A 212 -14.47 3.23 2.42
CA ILE A 212 -13.94 2.74 3.69
C ILE A 212 -12.58 2.13 3.43
N TRP A 213 -11.60 2.53 4.22
CA TRP A 213 -10.28 1.90 4.28
C TRP A 213 -10.16 1.10 5.56
N TYR A 214 -9.76 -0.16 5.44
CA TYR A 214 -9.52 -1.05 6.57
C TYR A 214 -8.08 -1.55 6.53
N ALA A 215 -7.31 -1.26 7.57
CA ALA A 215 -5.97 -1.82 7.75
C ALA A 215 -6.06 -3.18 8.46
N PRO A 216 -5.17 -4.15 8.15
CA PRO A 216 -5.10 -5.42 8.86
C PRO A 216 -5.03 -5.27 10.39
N THR A 217 -4.44 -4.19 10.91
CA THR A 217 -4.41 -3.84 12.33
C THR A 217 -5.78 -3.57 12.97
N GLY A 218 -6.84 -3.49 12.18
CA GLY A 218 -8.21 -3.17 12.62
C GLY A 218 -8.54 -1.67 12.55
N GLU A 219 -7.62 -0.83 12.09
CA GLU A 219 -7.88 0.60 11.87
C GLU A 219 -8.89 0.79 10.72
N ILE A 220 -9.94 1.56 10.98
CA ILE A 220 -10.99 1.88 10.00
C ILE A 220 -11.03 3.39 9.78
N ASN A 221 -10.85 3.81 8.53
CA ASN A 221 -11.05 5.18 8.08
C ASN A 221 -12.14 5.22 7.02
N TRP A 222 -12.87 6.34 6.90
CA TRP A 222 -13.90 6.46 5.88
C TRP A 222 -14.08 7.89 5.39
N ALA A 223 -14.65 8.02 4.20
CA ALA A 223 -15.03 9.28 3.59
C ALA A 223 -16.34 9.12 2.80
N ASP A 224 -17.06 10.22 2.62
CA ASP A 224 -18.13 10.28 1.62
C ASP A 224 -17.53 10.19 0.22
N GLN A 225 -18.18 9.42 -0.65
CA GLN A 225 -17.85 9.44 -2.07
C GLN A 225 -18.35 10.75 -2.67
N SER A 226 -17.42 11.60 -3.11
CA SER A 226 -17.71 12.75 -3.95
C SER A 226 -17.96 12.28 -5.38
N TYR A 227 -19.12 12.66 -5.92
CA TYR A 227 -19.46 12.52 -7.35
C TYR A 227 -18.83 13.64 -8.17
#